data_AF-A0A3S3IMY8-F1
#
_entry.id   AF-A0A3S3IMY8-F1
#
_cell.length_a   1.000
_cell.length_b   1.000
_cell.length_c   1.000
_cell.angle_alpha   90.00
_cell.angle_beta   90.00
_cell.angle_gamma   90.00
#
_symmetry.space_group_name_H-M   'P 1'
#
loop_
_entity.id
_entity.type
_entity.pdbx_description
1 polymer ?
#
loop_
_entity_poly.entity_id
_entity_poly.type
_entity_poly.pdbx_seq_one_letter_code
_entity_poly.pdbx_strand_id
1 'polypeptide(L)'
;MRLIPKQIETLWTLFTAPVVWAAHFLVCYIGAAIYCAKPELVGLGFSAVRAGIAAATVIALSLIALSAWLAWRQWGFGTDDPPHDDPTRRDRTLFQGFATLLLSGLSFIAVIFTAMPALFVTECIQ
;
A
#
# COMPACT_ATOMS: atom_id res chain seq x y z
N MET A 1 -18.52 4.33 22.61
CA MET A 1 -18.62 2.87 22.39
C MET A 1 -17.83 2.53 21.14
N ARG A 2 -16.79 1.70 21.22
CA ARG A 2 -16.10 1.20 20.02
C ARG A 2 -16.90 0.00 19.50
N LEU A 3 -17.42 0.12 18.28
CA LEU A 3 -18.25 -0.91 17.62
C LEU A 3 -17.45 -2.13 17.13
N ILE A 4 -16.11 -2.10 17.25
CA ILE A 4 -15.21 -3.10 16.69
C ILE A 4 -14.38 -3.73 17.83
N PRO A 5 -14.32 -5.07 17.95
CA PRO A 5 -13.44 -5.76 18.89
C PRO A 5 -11.98 -5.36 18.67
N LYS A 6 -11.24 -5.09 19.75
CA LYS A 6 -9.85 -4.60 19.73
C LYS A 6 -8.87 -5.45 18.89
N GLN A 7 -9.16 -6.76 18.72
CA GLN A 7 -8.37 -7.67 17.87
C GLN A 7 -8.59 -7.43 16.36
N ILE A 8 -9.79 -7.01 15.96
CA ILE A 8 -10.10 -6.70 14.56
C ILE A 8 -9.41 -5.39 14.15
N GLU A 9 -9.30 -4.42 15.06
CA GLU A 9 -8.51 -3.19 14.85
C GLU A 9 -7.04 -3.51 14.52
N THR A 10 -6.42 -4.49 15.21
CA THR A 10 -5.00 -4.83 14.96
C THR A 10 -4.77 -5.63 13.68
N LEU A 11 -5.74 -6.42 13.22
CA LEU A 11 -5.64 -7.09 11.92
C LEU A 11 -5.81 -6.10 10.76
N TRP A 12 -6.67 -5.09 10.95
CA TRP A 12 -6.86 -4.05 9.96
C TRP A 12 -5.57 -3.27 9.69
N THR A 13 -4.81 -2.92 10.73
CA THR A 13 -3.52 -2.23 10.55
C THR A 13 -2.48 -3.09 9.85
N LEU A 14 -2.50 -4.41 10.02
CA LEU A 14 -1.62 -5.36 9.32
C LEU A 14 -1.88 -5.39 7.81
N PHE A 15 -3.15 -5.47 7.40
CA PHE A 15 -3.52 -5.63 5.99
C PHE A 15 -3.66 -4.31 5.24
N THR A 16 -3.67 -3.17 5.92
CA THR A 16 -3.88 -1.86 5.29
C THR A 16 -2.89 -1.61 4.15
N ALA A 17 -1.58 -1.72 4.40
CA ALA A 17 -0.57 -1.45 3.37
C ALA A 17 -0.64 -2.41 2.15
N PRO A 18 -0.72 -3.74 2.34
CA PRO A 18 -0.93 -4.68 1.23
C PRO A 18 -2.22 -4.41 0.42
N VAL A 19 -3.32 -4.05 1.09
CA VAL A 19 -4.59 -3.73 0.42
C VAL A 19 -4.47 -2.44 -0.39
N VAL A 20 -3.81 -1.41 0.14
CA VAL A 20 -3.55 -0.17 -0.62
C VAL A 20 -2.72 -0.46 -1.86
N TRP A 21 -1.67 -1.28 -1.75
CA TRP A 21 -0.89 -1.70 -2.92
C TRP A 21 -1.74 -2.47 -3.94
N ALA A 22 -2.54 -3.45 -3.51
CA ALA A 22 -3.38 -4.21 -4.43
C ALA A 22 -4.40 -3.33 -5.16
N ALA A 23 -5.00 -2.38 -4.45
CA ALA A 23 -5.91 -1.40 -5.06
C ALA A 23 -5.19 -0.48 -6.06
N HIS A 24 -4.00 0.03 -5.71
CA HIS A 24 -3.16 0.81 -6.61
C HIS A 24 -2.79 0.03 -7.87
N PHE A 25 -2.40 -1.23 -7.73
CA PHE A 25 -2.09 -2.13 -8.84
C PHE A 25 -3.29 -2.28 -9.77
N LEU A 26 -4.46 -2.60 -9.24
CA LEU A 26 -5.68 -2.74 -10.03
C LEU A 26 -6.03 -1.44 -10.77
N VAL A 27 -5.96 -0.29 -10.10
CA VAL A 27 -6.22 1.02 -10.71
C VAL A 27 -5.27 1.30 -11.87
N CYS A 28 -3.97 1.09 -11.67
CA CYS A 28 -2.97 1.33 -12.71
C CYS A 28 -3.15 0.37 -13.90
N TYR A 29 -3.32 -0.92 -13.61
CA TYR A 29 -3.36 -1.96 -14.63
C TYR A 29 -4.66 -1.93 -15.44
N ILE A 30 -5.81 -1.84 -14.76
CA ILE A 30 -7.12 -1.75 -15.42
C ILE A 30 -7.24 -0.42 -16.16
N GLY A 31 -6.81 0.69 -15.55
CA GLY A 31 -6.82 2.00 -16.19
C GLY A 31 -6.02 2.03 -17.49
N ALA A 32 -4.79 1.49 -17.47
CA ALA A 32 -3.97 1.37 -18.67
C ALA A 32 -4.60 0.43 -19.71
N ALA A 33 -5.13 -0.73 -19.30
CA ALA A 33 -5.77 -1.68 -20.20
C ALA A 33 -7.01 -1.10 -20.91
N ILE A 34 -7.87 -0.39 -20.16
CA ILE A 34 -9.05 0.28 -20.73
C ILE A 34 -8.62 1.37 -21.70
N TYR A 35 -7.63 2.18 -21.34
CA TYR A 35 -7.12 3.25 -22.20
C TYR A 35 -6.56 2.70 -23.52
N CYS A 36 -5.74 1.66 -23.44
CA CYS A 36 -5.15 1.04 -24.62
C CYS A 36 -6.17 0.31 -25.49
N ALA A 37 -7.23 -0.26 -24.92
CA ALA A 37 -8.27 -0.95 -25.69
C ALA A 37 -9.33 0.01 -26.28
N LYS A 38 -9.59 1.15 -25.63
CA LYS A 38 -10.67 2.08 -25.97
C LYS A 38 -10.25 3.54 -25.76
N PRO A 39 -9.32 4.07 -26.58
CA PRO A 39 -8.82 5.44 -26.41
C PRO A 39 -9.92 6.50 -26.59
N GLU A 40 -10.89 6.22 -27.46
CA GLU A 40 -12.02 7.12 -27.77
C GLU A 40 -12.96 7.33 -26.58
N LEU A 41 -13.03 6.36 -25.66
CA LEU A 41 -13.86 6.44 -24.46
C LEU A 41 -13.26 7.39 -23.42
N VAL A 42 -11.94 7.53 -23.40
CA VAL A 42 -11.22 8.37 -22.43
C VAL A 42 -11.03 9.78 -22.98
N GLY A 43 -10.89 9.94 -24.30
CA GLY A 43 -10.83 11.26 -24.96
C GLY A 43 -9.65 12.15 -24.54
N LEU A 44 -8.70 11.62 -23.77
CA LEU A 44 -7.51 12.30 -23.25
C LEU A 44 -6.25 11.65 -23.82
N GLY A 45 -5.17 12.43 -23.93
CA GLY A 45 -3.87 11.90 -24.38
C GLY A 45 -3.20 10.98 -23.35
N PHE A 46 -2.17 10.25 -23.77
CA PHE A 46 -1.42 9.31 -22.92
C PHE A 46 -0.80 10.00 -21.68
N SER A 47 -0.52 11.30 -21.77
CA SER A 47 -0.09 12.13 -20.64
C SER A 47 -1.08 12.13 -19.48
N ALA A 48 -2.39 12.04 -19.74
CA ALA A 48 -3.41 11.97 -18.71
C ALA A 48 -3.36 10.64 -17.94
N VAL A 49 -3.09 9.53 -18.64
CA VAL A 49 -2.88 8.22 -18.01
C VAL A 49 -1.66 8.24 -17.11
N ARG A 50 -0.53 8.78 -17.60
CA ARG A 50 0.70 8.95 -16.79
C ARG A 50 0.44 9.81 -15.56
N ALA A 51 -0.27 10.93 -15.71
CA ALA A 51 -0.64 11.80 -14.60
C ALA A 51 -1.55 11.09 -13.59
N GLY A 52 -2.51 10.29 -14.06
CA GLY A 52 -3.39 9.47 -13.21
C GLY A 52 -2.61 8.41 -12.43
N ILE A 53 -1.69 7.68 -13.08
CA ILE A 53 -0.81 6.71 -12.41
C ILE A 53 0.07 7.42 -11.38
N ALA A 54 0.66 8.58 -11.72
CA ALA A 54 1.47 9.35 -10.79
C ALA A 54 0.68 9.80 -9.55
N ALA A 55 -0.54 10.33 -9.74
CA ALA A 55 -1.42 10.73 -8.64
C ALA A 55 -1.80 9.53 -7.76
N ALA A 56 -2.24 8.42 -8.36
CA ALA A 56 -2.57 7.20 -7.62
C ALA A 56 -1.37 6.67 -6.82
N THR A 57 -0.17 6.76 -7.39
CA THR A 57 1.09 6.34 -6.75
C THR A 57 1.41 7.19 -5.54
N VAL A 58 1.34 8.52 -5.66
CA VAL A 58 1.58 9.42 -4.52
C VAL A 58 0.58 9.17 -3.39
N ILE A 59 -0.70 8.97 -3.72
CA ILE A 59 -1.74 8.65 -2.72
C ILE A 59 -1.41 7.31 -2.03
N ALA A 60 -1.10 6.27 -2.80
CA ALA A 60 -0.78 4.95 -2.25
C ALA A 60 0.46 4.98 -1.33
N LEU A 61 1.56 5.62 -1.78
CA LEU A 61 2.78 5.76 -0.98
C LEU A 61 2.52 6.56 0.31
N SER A 62 1.69 7.60 0.26
CA SER A 62 1.33 8.40 1.44
C SER A 62 0.56 7.56 2.47
N LEU A 63 -0.41 6.76 2.01
CA LEU A 63 -1.17 5.86 2.88
C LEU A 63 -0.31 4.76 3.50
N ILE A 64 0.60 4.18 2.71
CA ILE A 64 1.55 3.15 3.20
C ILE A 64 2.54 3.76 4.19
N ALA A 65 3.09 4.95 3.91
CA ALA A 65 3.99 5.65 4.82
C ALA A 65 3.29 6.02 6.14
N LEU A 66 2.01 6.44 6.08
CA LEU A 66 1.21 6.69 7.28
C LEU A 66 1.01 5.40 8.08
N SER A 67 0.71 4.27 7.42
CA SER A 67 0.58 2.96 8.06
C SER A 67 1.86 2.52 8.76
N ALA A 68 3.01 2.66 8.08
CA ALA A 68 4.33 2.39 8.64
C ALA A 68 4.65 3.31 9.83
N TRP A 69 4.35 4.61 9.73
CA TRP A 69 4.59 5.57 10.80
C TRP A 69 3.73 5.29 12.03
N LEU A 70 2.45 4.95 11.84
CA LEU A 70 1.56 4.55 12.94
C LEU A 70 2.04 3.27 13.61
N ALA A 71 2.48 2.28 12.83
CA ALA A 71 3.08 1.05 13.34
C ALA A 71 4.36 1.36 14.13
N TRP A 72 5.27 2.19 13.61
CA TRP A 72 6.47 2.61 14.33
C TRP A 72 6.14 3.30 15.67
N ARG A 73 5.23 4.27 15.64
CA ARG A 73 4.90 5.09 16.83
C ARG A 73 4.17 4.31 17.91
N GLN A 74 3.29 3.38 17.53
CA GLN A 74 2.58 2.53 18.51
C GLN A 74 3.51 1.55 19.23
N TRP A 75 4.75 1.39 18.75
CA TRP A 75 5.62 0.26 19.09
C TRP A 75 6.89 0.61 19.82
N GLY A 76 7.31 1.88 19.78
CA GLY A 76 8.47 2.33 20.55
C GLY A 76 9.71 1.48 20.28
N PHE A 77 10.08 1.27 19.01
CA PHE A 77 11.30 0.54 18.64
C PHE A 77 12.48 0.95 19.53
N GLY A 78 13.02 0.00 20.30
CA GLY A 78 14.14 0.20 21.22
C GLY A 78 13.85 0.08 22.71
N THR A 79 12.63 -0.28 23.16
CA THR A 79 12.30 -0.38 24.60
C THR A 79 12.35 -1.79 25.21
N ASP A 80 12.18 -2.86 24.43
CA ASP A 80 12.26 -4.25 24.91
C ASP A 80 13.04 -5.11 23.89
N ASP A 81 13.95 -5.96 24.36
CA ASP A 81 14.72 -6.86 23.50
C ASP A 81 13.89 -8.08 23.04
N PRO A 82 13.97 -8.49 21.77
CA PRO A 82 13.38 -9.74 21.27
C PRO A 82 13.99 -10.97 21.99
N PRO A 83 13.30 -12.13 22.03
CA PRO A 83 12.04 -12.47 21.36
C PRO A 83 10.77 -12.15 22.18
N HIS A 84 9.69 -11.79 21.49
CA HIS A 84 8.34 -11.56 22.05
C HIS A 84 7.43 -12.75 21.74
N ASP A 85 7.77 -13.94 22.26
CA ASP A 85 7.10 -15.22 21.97
C ASP A 85 6.20 -15.74 23.09
N ASP A 86 6.03 -14.97 24.17
CA ASP A 86 5.14 -15.38 25.25
C ASP A 86 3.66 -15.32 24.80
N PRO A 87 2.78 -16.20 25.34
CA PRO A 87 1.35 -16.20 25.05
C PRO A 87 0.59 -15.01 25.67
N THR A 88 1.23 -13.85 25.84
CA THR A 88 0.64 -12.64 26.40
C THR A 88 -0.02 -11.79 25.30
N ARG A 89 -0.97 -10.93 25.70
CA ARG A 89 -1.56 -9.94 24.77
C ARG A 89 -0.52 -8.93 24.27
N ARG A 90 0.51 -8.62 25.07
CA ARG A 90 1.53 -7.63 24.76
C ARG A 90 2.46 -8.12 23.66
N ASP A 91 2.95 -9.35 23.78
CA ASP A 91 3.83 -9.98 22.80
C ASP A 91 3.14 -10.18 21.45
N ARG A 92 1.86 -10.57 21.45
CA ARG A 92 1.06 -10.63 20.22
C ARG A 92 0.92 -9.28 19.55
N THR A 93 0.66 -8.22 20.32
CA THR A 93 0.70 -6.88 19.74
C THR A 93 2.08 -6.67 19.16
N LEU A 94 3.18 -6.80 19.93
CA LEU A 94 4.60 -6.68 19.51
C LEU A 94 5.08 -7.62 18.39
N PHE A 95 4.29 -8.57 17.91
CA PHE A 95 4.57 -9.28 16.66
C PHE A 95 3.85 -8.64 15.45
N GLN A 96 2.59 -8.25 15.62
CA GLN A 96 1.71 -7.77 14.53
C GLN A 96 2.21 -6.53 13.78
N GLY A 97 2.66 -5.50 14.46
CA GLY A 97 3.20 -4.25 13.92
C GLY A 97 4.65 -4.32 13.46
N PHE A 98 5.47 -5.27 13.93
CA PHE A 98 6.74 -5.61 13.28
C PHE A 98 6.41 -6.20 11.91
N ALA A 99 5.46 -7.14 11.86
CA ALA A 99 4.92 -7.63 10.60
C ALA A 99 4.28 -6.49 9.76
N THR A 100 3.56 -5.54 10.36
CA THR A 100 3.01 -4.37 9.64
C THR A 100 4.12 -3.52 9.02
N LEU A 101 5.23 -3.29 9.70
CA LEU A 101 6.35 -2.52 9.16
C LEU A 101 7.02 -3.25 7.98
N LEU A 102 7.27 -4.56 8.12
CA LEU A 102 7.81 -5.37 7.04
C LEU A 102 6.87 -5.38 5.83
N LEU A 103 5.57 -5.61 6.04
CA LEU A 103 4.56 -5.59 4.99
C LEU A 103 4.39 -4.22 4.36
N SER A 104 4.52 -3.15 5.15
CA SER A 104 4.50 -1.77 4.64
C SER A 104 5.71 -1.49 3.76
N GLY A 105 6.91 -1.90 4.19
CA GLY A 105 8.13 -1.79 3.37
C GLY A 105 8.01 -2.55 2.05
N LEU A 106 7.51 -3.80 2.10
CA LEU A 106 7.27 -4.60 0.90
C LEU A 106 6.24 -3.94 -0.03
N SER A 107 5.13 -3.46 0.52
CA SER A 107 4.06 -2.79 -0.26
C SER A 107 4.54 -1.49 -0.88
N PHE A 108 5.39 -0.72 -0.19
CA PHE A 108 5.97 0.51 -0.69
C PHE A 108 6.85 0.25 -1.93
N ILE A 109 7.73 -0.76 -1.86
CA ILE A 109 8.56 -1.19 -2.99
C ILE A 109 7.65 -1.68 -4.13
N ALA A 110 6.64 -2.48 -3.83
CA ALA A 110 5.73 -3.01 -4.83
C ALA A 110 4.96 -1.91 -5.57
N VAL A 111 4.52 -0.84 -4.89
CA VAL A 111 3.89 0.34 -5.52
C VAL A 111 4.86 1.04 -6.49
N ILE A 112 6.13 1.23 -6.10
CA ILE A 112 7.15 1.84 -6.98
C ILE A 112 7.35 1.01 -8.24
N PHE A 113 7.52 -0.30 -8.09
CA PHE A 113 7.70 -1.22 -9.22
C PHE A 113 6.46 -1.27 -10.12
N THR A 114 5.26 -1.19 -9.54
CA THR A 114 4.00 -1.15 -10.30
C THR A 114 3.87 0.13 -11.13
N ALA A 115 4.34 1.27 -10.62
CA ALA A 115 4.27 2.56 -11.33
C ALA A 115 5.41 2.75 -12.35
N MET A 116 6.52 2.03 -12.21
CA MET A 116 7.72 2.16 -13.02
C MET A 116 7.48 2.07 -14.54
N PRO A 117 6.64 1.15 -15.08
CA PRO A 117 6.38 1.08 -16.52
C PRO A 117 5.84 2.38 -17.11
N ALA A 118 5.09 3.19 -16.35
CA ALA A 118 4.56 4.48 -16.81
C ALA A 118 5.66 5.52 -17.07
N LEU A 119 6.91 5.28 -16.64
CA LEU A 119 8.06 6.14 -16.95
C LEU A 119 8.65 5.83 -18.33
N PHE A 120 8.60 4.56 -18.75
CA PHE A 120 9.26 4.06 -19.95
C PHE A 120 8.32 3.87 -21.14
N VAL A 121 7.06 3.49 -20.89
CA VAL A 121 6.05 3.32 -21.93
C VAL A 121 5.53 4.70 -22.32
N THR A 122 5.60 5.03 -23.61
CA THR A 122 5.16 6.32 -24.18
C THR A 122 3.82 6.24 -24.90
N GLU A 123 3.44 5.05 -25.33
CA GLU A 123 2.25 4.79 -26.13
C GLU A 123 1.77 3.35 -25.95
N CYS A 124 0.49 3.13 -26.25
CA CYS A 124 -0.05 1.79 -26.35
C CYS A 124 0.35 1.22 -27.72
N ILE A 125 1.20 0.20 -27.70
CA ILE A 125 1.54 -0.55 -28.92
C ILE A 125 0.34 -1.44 -29.22
N GLN A 126 -0.47 -1.04 -30.19
CA GLN A 126 -1.58 -1.84 -30.70
C GLN A 126 -1.13 -2.56 -31.99
#